data_AF-A0A8J6PJ24-F1
#
_entry.id   AF-A0A8J6PJ24-F1
#
_cell.length_a   1.000
_cell.length_b   1.000
_cell.length_c   1.000
_cell.angle_alpha   90.00
_cell.angle_beta   90.00
_cell.angle_gamma   90.00
#
_symmetry.space_group_name_H-M   'P 1'
#
loop_
_entity.id
_entity.type
_entity.pdbx_description
1 polymer ?
#
loop_
_entity_poly.entity_id
_entity_poly.type
_entity_poly.pdbx_seq_one_letter_code
_entity_poly.pdbx_strand_id
1 'polypeptide(L)'
;LVLTYGVLLAGAVITARRAGPGGVRLLFRGLLRWRIGWVNAAVVVGAIPIATIGIAAVTGTYVAPADGWWPVIGSYLFTTFVFGALLLNLWEETGWQGMVQRHFMGRYGLLMGSALTAIPFAIVHIPLQVRGVSSVREALVNVGVLFAMAPAARYLTGRTDHATGGSLLAVGVLHASWNASGQLSVVNGDLQYVGALVLLAAVALVIDLVRSRSDAAVSSPEVPISRQA
;
A
#
# COMPACT_ATOMS: atom_id res chain seq x y z
N LEU A 1 -12.91 -0.95 12.38
CA LEU A 1 -13.02 0.05 13.48
C LEU A 1 -12.21 -0.35 14.70
N VAL A 2 -12.57 -1.37 15.50
CA VAL A 2 -11.78 -1.74 16.71
C VAL A 2 -10.32 -2.09 16.41
N LEU A 3 -10.06 -2.85 15.34
CA LEU A 3 -8.71 -3.19 14.90
C LEU A 3 -7.92 -1.92 14.47
N THR A 4 -8.55 -1.12 13.61
CA THR A 4 -8.03 0.14 13.05
C THR A 4 -7.68 1.15 14.15
N TYR A 5 -8.61 1.42 15.06
CA TYR A 5 -8.41 2.36 16.16
C TYR A 5 -7.56 1.78 17.27
N GLY A 6 -7.52 0.46 17.47
CA GLY A 6 -6.63 -0.20 18.41
C GLY A 6 -5.16 -0.02 18.05
N VAL A 7 -4.80 -0.21 16.78
CA VAL A 7 -3.44 0.03 16.29
C VAL A 7 -3.09 1.52 16.33
N LEU A 8 -4.00 2.40 15.91
CA LEU A 8 -3.81 3.85 16.01
C LEU A 8 -3.57 4.29 17.46
N LEU A 9 -4.40 3.82 18.40
CA LEU A 9 -4.31 4.17 19.81
C LEU A 9 -3.02 3.63 20.44
N ALA A 10 -2.71 2.35 20.23
CA ALA A 10 -1.47 1.75 20.74
C ALA A 10 -0.23 2.46 20.19
N GLY A 11 -0.20 2.74 18.89
CA GLY A 11 0.89 3.46 18.25
C GLY A 11 1.01 4.92 18.73
N ALA A 12 -0.11 5.64 18.86
CA ALA A 12 -0.13 7.01 19.37
C ALA A 12 0.38 7.08 20.83
N VAL A 13 -0.01 6.12 21.68
CA VAL A 13 0.47 6.02 23.07
C VAL A 13 1.97 5.72 23.11
N ILE A 14 2.48 4.80 22.28
CA ILE A 14 3.90 4.47 22.23
C ILE A 14 4.71 5.66 21.70
N THR A 15 4.22 6.37 20.68
CA THR A 15 4.89 7.55 20.12
C THR A 15 4.89 8.71 21.10
N ALA A 16 3.78 8.97 21.79
CA ALA A 16 3.72 9.97 22.86
C ALA A 16 4.72 9.64 23.98
N ARG A 17 4.86 8.36 24.34
CA ARG A 17 5.81 7.91 25.37
C ARG A 17 7.28 7.99 24.95
N ARG A 18 7.61 7.76 23.68
CA ARG A 18 9.02 7.72 23.20
C ARG A 18 9.55 9.02 22.61
N ALA A 19 8.69 9.79 21.93
CA ALA A 19 9.09 10.99 21.18
C ALA A 19 8.43 12.27 21.71
N GLY A 20 7.62 12.16 22.78
CA GLY A 20 6.89 13.28 23.36
C GLY A 20 5.81 13.87 22.43
N PRO A 21 5.15 14.97 22.85
CA PRO A 21 4.08 15.62 22.08
C PRO A 21 4.52 16.11 20.69
N GLY A 22 5.81 16.44 20.54
CA GLY A 22 6.39 16.86 19.27
C GLY A 22 6.39 15.75 18.21
N GLY A 23 6.64 14.51 18.60
CA GLY A 23 6.58 13.34 17.71
C GLY A 23 5.16 13.08 17.19
N VAL A 24 4.15 13.23 18.06
CA VAL A 24 2.73 13.13 17.69
C VAL A 24 2.35 14.22 16.69
N ARG A 25 2.78 15.47 16.92
CA ARG A 25 2.53 16.58 15.98
C ARG A 25 3.18 16.34 14.61
N LEU A 26 4.39 15.78 14.57
CA LEU A 26 5.07 15.45 13.31
C LEU A 26 4.37 14.32 12.54
N LEU A 27 3.84 13.33 13.26
CA LEU A 27 3.05 12.24 12.69
C LEU A 27 1.79 12.79 11.98
N PHE A 28 1.03 13.66 12.66
CA PHE A 28 -0.17 14.26 12.09
C PHE A 28 0.11 15.28 10.98
N ARG A 29 1.26 15.98 11.00
CA ARG A 29 1.67 16.84 9.86
C ARG A 29 1.87 16.04 8.57
N GLY A 30 2.18 14.75 8.67
CA GLY A 30 2.24 13.85 7.52
C GLY A 30 0.90 13.68 6.80
N LEU A 31 -0.23 13.83 7.50
CA LEU A 31 -1.58 13.75 6.93
C LEU A 31 -1.93 14.96 6.05
N LEU A 32 -1.29 16.10 6.28
CA LEU A 32 -1.56 17.35 5.55
C LEU A 32 -0.45 17.68 4.56
N ARG A 33 0.56 16.81 4.43
CA ARG A 33 1.71 17.06 3.57
C ARG A 33 1.35 16.77 2.11
N TRP A 34 1.00 17.83 1.38
CA TRP A 34 0.81 17.78 -0.06
C TRP A 34 2.15 17.89 -0.80
N ARG A 35 2.87 16.76 -0.91
CA ARG A 35 4.08 16.60 -1.74
C ARG A 35 3.93 15.44 -2.73
N ILE A 36 2.70 15.27 -3.20
CA ILE A 36 2.31 14.16 -4.06
C ILE A 36 2.66 14.52 -5.50
N GLY A 37 2.26 15.71 -5.96
CA GLY A 37 2.31 16.08 -7.38
C GLY A 37 1.23 15.34 -8.18
N TRP A 38 0.82 15.90 -9.31
CA TRP A 38 -0.34 15.41 -10.07
C TRP A 38 -0.15 14.00 -10.63
N VAL A 39 1.07 13.67 -11.08
CA VAL A 39 1.38 12.33 -11.60
C VAL A 39 1.24 11.26 -10.51
N ASN A 40 1.86 11.46 -9.34
CA ASN A 40 1.71 10.48 -8.26
C ASN A 40 0.29 10.45 -7.71
N ALA A 41 -0.44 11.58 -7.74
CA ALA A 41 -1.86 11.59 -7.34
C ALA A 41 -2.69 10.71 -8.28
N ALA A 42 -2.48 10.82 -9.60
CA ALA A 42 -3.12 9.97 -10.59
C ALA A 42 -2.74 8.49 -10.41
N VAL A 43 -1.46 8.18 -10.13
CA VAL A 43 -1.01 6.80 -9.88
C VAL A 43 -1.64 6.23 -8.62
N VAL A 44 -1.61 6.97 -7.52
CA VAL A 44 -2.16 6.56 -6.21
C VAL A 44 -3.66 6.27 -6.28
N VAL A 45 -4.39 7.03 -7.11
CA VAL A 45 -5.85 6.87 -7.27
C VAL A 45 -6.21 5.90 -8.39
N GLY A 46 -5.39 5.78 -9.43
CA GLY A 46 -5.78 5.09 -10.67
C GLY A 46 -5.13 3.74 -10.89
N ALA A 47 -3.91 3.50 -10.40
CA ALA A 47 -3.14 2.33 -10.81
C ALA A 47 -3.81 1.01 -10.43
N ILE A 48 -4.27 0.88 -9.18
CA ILE A 48 -4.90 -0.35 -8.66
C ILE A 48 -6.24 -0.66 -9.33
N PRO A 49 -7.23 0.26 -9.44
CA PRO A 49 -8.50 -0.06 -10.08
C PRO A 49 -8.33 -0.38 -11.57
N ILE A 50 -7.43 0.32 -12.27
CA ILE A 50 -7.15 0.04 -13.69
C ILE A 50 -6.54 -1.36 -13.86
N ALA A 51 -5.54 -1.70 -13.04
CA ALA A 51 -4.94 -3.04 -13.07
C ALA A 51 -5.96 -4.12 -12.67
N THR A 52 -6.86 -3.83 -11.72
CA THR A 52 -7.94 -4.73 -11.30
C THR A 52 -8.90 -5.04 -12.46
N ILE A 53 -9.36 -4.02 -13.18
CA ILE A 53 -10.21 -4.17 -14.37
C ILE A 53 -9.45 -4.91 -15.47
N GLY A 54 -8.17 -4.61 -15.68
CA GLY A 54 -7.33 -5.28 -16.67
C GLY A 54 -7.16 -6.78 -16.39
N ILE A 55 -6.90 -7.16 -15.14
CA ILE A 55 -6.85 -8.57 -14.73
C ILE A 55 -8.23 -9.20 -14.92
N ALA A 56 -9.30 -8.53 -14.50
CA ALA A 56 -10.65 -9.05 -14.68
C ALA A 56 -10.98 -9.33 -16.15
N ALA A 57 -10.54 -8.47 -17.08
CA ALA A 57 -10.70 -8.68 -18.51
C ALA A 57 -9.95 -9.93 -19.00
N VAL A 58 -8.70 -10.13 -18.56
CA VAL A 58 -7.88 -11.29 -18.93
C VAL A 58 -8.41 -12.59 -18.31
N THR A 59 -8.94 -12.54 -17.09
CA THR A 59 -9.47 -13.72 -16.40
C THR A 59 -10.93 -14.02 -16.75
N GLY A 60 -11.57 -13.23 -17.63
CA GLY A 60 -12.97 -13.41 -18.03
C GLY A 60 -13.98 -13.07 -16.93
N THR A 61 -13.58 -12.31 -15.91
CA THR A 61 -14.44 -11.88 -14.78
C THR A 61 -14.87 -10.42 -14.90
N TYR A 62 -14.53 -9.75 -15.99
CA TYR A 62 -15.02 -8.41 -16.30
C TYR A 62 -16.51 -8.44 -16.66
N VAL A 63 -17.27 -7.51 -16.09
CA VAL A 63 -18.69 -7.30 -16.41
C VAL A 63 -18.86 -5.87 -16.88
N ALA A 64 -19.42 -5.69 -18.08
CA ALA A 64 -19.71 -4.37 -18.61
C ALA A 64 -20.77 -3.66 -17.73
N PRO A 65 -20.57 -2.38 -17.36
CA PRO A 65 -21.52 -1.69 -16.52
C PRO A 65 -22.82 -1.39 -17.27
N ALA A 66 -23.95 -1.85 -16.74
CA ALA A 66 -25.27 -1.68 -17.35
C ALA A 66 -25.69 -0.20 -17.44
N ASP A 67 -25.42 0.58 -16.40
CA ASP A 67 -25.78 2.00 -16.29
C ASP A 67 -24.63 2.93 -16.73
N GLY A 68 -23.65 2.39 -17.45
CA GLY A 68 -22.45 3.10 -17.90
C GLY A 68 -21.40 3.32 -16.80
N TRP A 69 -20.33 4.04 -17.15
CA TRP A 69 -19.16 4.17 -16.28
C TRP A 69 -19.30 5.19 -15.16
N TRP A 70 -20.22 6.16 -15.25
CA TRP A 70 -20.33 7.20 -14.23
C TRP A 70 -20.70 6.68 -12.83
N PRO A 71 -21.67 5.77 -12.67
CA PRO A 71 -21.93 5.16 -11.37
C PRO A 71 -20.73 4.39 -10.80
N VAL A 72 -19.98 3.69 -11.66
CA VAL A 72 -18.78 2.93 -11.26
C VAL A 72 -17.70 3.88 -10.74
N ILE A 73 -17.40 4.94 -11.50
CA ILE A 73 -16.40 5.95 -11.14
C ILE A 73 -16.85 6.70 -9.87
N GLY A 74 -18.11 7.11 -9.80
CA GLY A 74 -18.66 7.82 -8.64
C GLY A 74 -18.58 6.99 -7.36
N SER A 75 -19.02 5.72 -7.40
CA SER A 75 -18.93 4.79 -6.28
C SER A 75 -17.47 4.55 -5.85
N TYR A 76 -16.58 4.34 -6.82
CA TYR A 76 -15.15 4.15 -6.57
C TYR A 76 -14.53 5.36 -5.86
N LEU A 77 -14.76 6.58 -6.37
CA LEU A 77 -14.22 7.81 -5.80
C LEU A 77 -14.82 8.09 -4.41
N PHE A 78 -16.12 7.87 -4.23
CA PHE A 78 -16.78 8.01 -2.93
C PHE A 78 -16.18 7.03 -1.91
N THR A 79 -16.06 5.75 -2.28
CA THR A 79 -15.48 4.72 -1.41
C THR A 79 -14.00 5.00 -1.12
N THR A 80 -13.25 5.50 -2.09
CA THR A 80 -11.81 5.82 -1.90
C THR A 80 -11.62 7.02 -0.98
N PHE A 81 -12.27 8.15 -1.26
CA PHE A 81 -11.97 9.40 -0.56
C PHE A 81 -12.80 9.61 0.70
N VAL A 82 -14.08 9.27 0.67
CA VAL A 82 -14.99 9.53 1.78
C VAL A 82 -14.94 8.39 2.79
N PHE A 83 -15.19 7.16 2.35
CA PHE A 83 -15.24 6.03 3.28
C PHE A 83 -13.85 5.51 3.66
N GLY A 84 -13.02 5.20 2.67
CA GLY A 84 -11.70 4.61 2.87
C GLY A 84 -10.72 5.59 3.48
N ALA A 85 -10.36 6.65 2.74
CA ALA A 85 -9.32 7.58 3.18
C ALA A 85 -9.71 8.31 4.47
N LEU A 86 -10.85 9.02 4.51
CA LEU A 86 -11.18 9.84 5.67
C LEU A 86 -11.55 9.05 6.94
N LEU A 87 -12.24 7.91 6.83
CA LEU A 87 -12.77 7.22 8.01
C LEU A 87 -11.91 6.04 8.50
N LEU A 88 -11.11 5.42 7.63
CA LEU A 88 -10.43 4.17 7.96
C LEU A 88 -8.93 4.18 7.65
N ASN A 89 -8.58 4.20 6.37
CA ASN A 89 -7.24 3.87 5.88
C ASN A 89 -6.20 4.92 6.28
N LEU A 90 -6.57 6.20 6.34
CA LEU A 90 -5.62 7.23 6.77
C LEU A 90 -5.20 7.05 8.24
N TRP A 91 -6.14 6.65 9.09
CA TRP A 91 -5.87 6.35 10.50
C TRP A 91 -5.05 5.08 10.64
N GLU A 92 -5.40 4.04 9.88
CA GLU A 92 -4.63 2.80 9.85
C GLU A 92 -3.17 3.03 9.44
N GLU A 93 -2.95 3.79 8.37
CA GLU A 93 -1.61 4.07 7.85
C GLU A 93 -0.83 5.10 8.68
N THR A 94 -1.51 5.94 9.44
CA THR A 94 -0.85 6.71 10.51
C THR A 94 -0.19 5.76 11.51
N GLY A 95 -0.92 4.70 11.87
CA GLY A 95 -0.46 3.54 12.63
C GLY A 95 0.75 2.84 12.00
N TRP A 96 0.48 2.18 10.89
CA TRP A 96 1.40 1.26 10.23
C TRP A 96 2.52 1.97 9.51
N GLN A 97 2.22 2.79 8.50
CA GLN A 97 3.26 3.51 7.75
C GLN A 97 4.00 4.51 8.65
N GLY A 98 3.25 5.35 9.35
CA GLY A 98 3.79 6.49 10.09
C GLY A 98 4.72 6.10 11.25
N MET A 99 4.49 4.94 11.88
CA MET A 99 5.24 4.53 13.07
C MET A 99 6.01 3.23 12.86
N VAL A 100 5.34 2.16 12.44
CA VAL A 100 5.96 0.81 12.36
C VAL A 100 6.87 0.71 11.13
N GLN A 101 6.33 1.01 9.95
CA GLN A 101 7.01 0.75 8.69
C GLN A 101 8.20 1.67 8.47
N ARG A 102 8.04 2.98 8.72
CA ARG A 102 9.16 3.93 8.65
C ARG A 102 10.29 3.57 9.59
N HIS A 103 10.00 3.01 10.76
CA HIS A 103 11.04 2.52 11.67
C HIS A 103 11.84 1.37 11.04
N PHE A 104 11.16 0.35 10.51
CA PHE A 104 11.84 -0.77 9.85
C PHE A 104 12.56 -0.35 8.57
N MET A 105 11.95 0.51 7.74
CA MET A 105 12.56 1.03 6.51
C MET A 105 13.80 1.88 6.79
N GLY A 106 13.79 2.68 7.86
CA GLY A 106 14.96 3.48 8.26
C GLY A 106 16.16 2.63 8.68
N ARG A 107 15.93 1.40 9.17
CA ARG A 107 16.98 0.49 9.63
C ARG A 107 17.42 -0.54 8.59
N TYR A 108 16.50 -1.03 7.77
CA TYR A 108 16.72 -2.17 6.87
C TYR A 108 16.50 -1.84 5.39
N GLY A 109 16.18 -0.59 5.06
CA GLY A 109 15.84 -0.15 3.71
C GLY A 109 14.40 -0.49 3.30
N LEU A 110 13.98 0.00 2.13
CA LEU A 110 12.60 -0.08 1.65
C LEU A 110 12.07 -1.53 1.58
N LEU A 111 12.78 -2.41 0.87
CA LEU A 111 12.30 -3.77 0.61
C LEU A 111 12.20 -4.61 1.89
N MET A 112 13.32 -4.75 2.60
CA MET A 112 13.37 -5.54 3.84
C MET A 112 12.50 -4.91 4.93
N GLY A 113 12.50 -3.58 5.06
CA GLY A 113 11.65 -2.90 6.04
C GLY A 113 10.15 -3.12 5.78
N SER A 114 9.74 -3.16 4.52
CA SER A 114 8.35 -3.47 4.14
C SER A 114 7.99 -4.93 4.43
N ALA A 115 8.88 -5.88 4.11
CA ALA A 115 8.68 -7.30 4.39
C ALA A 115 8.56 -7.58 5.90
N LEU A 116 9.43 -6.98 6.72
CA LEU A 116 9.38 -7.08 8.18
C LEU A 116 8.09 -6.49 8.77
N THR A 117 7.58 -5.40 8.16
CA THR A 117 6.30 -4.79 8.57
C THR A 117 5.10 -5.64 8.19
N ALA A 118 5.17 -6.37 7.08
CA ALA A 118 4.07 -7.20 6.59
C ALA A 118 3.69 -8.32 7.57
N ILE A 119 4.65 -8.84 8.35
CA ILE A 119 4.42 -9.91 9.32
C ILE A 119 3.44 -9.48 10.43
N PRO A 120 3.74 -8.47 11.27
CA PRO A 120 2.81 -8.02 12.30
C PRO A 120 1.51 -7.45 11.70
N PHE A 121 1.59 -6.83 10.52
CA PHE A 121 0.41 -6.37 9.79
C PHE A 121 -0.54 -7.53 9.50
N ALA A 122 -0.06 -8.60 8.87
CA ALA A 122 -0.86 -9.77 8.56
C ALA A 122 -1.43 -10.43 9.83
N ILE A 123 -0.62 -10.59 10.88
CA ILE A 123 -1.05 -11.22 12.14
C ILE A 123 -2.26 -10.50 12.74
N VAL A 124 -2.22 -9.16 12.81
CA VAL A 124 -3.32 -8.36 13.37
C VAL A 124 -4.61 -8.50 12.54
N HIS A 125 -4.51 -8.82 11.25
CA HIS A 125 -5.66 -8.98 10.36
C HIS A 125 -6.24 -10.41 10.33
N ILE A 126 -5.60 -11.41 10.95
CA ILE A 126 -6.10 -12.79 11.01
C ILE A 126 -7.55 -12.90 11.51
N PRO A 127 -7.99 -12.19 12.58
CA PRO A 127 -9.36 -12.30 13.07
C PRO A 127 -10.41 -11.92 12.02
N LEU A 128 -10.08 -11.03 11.07
CA LEU A 128 -10.97 -10.65 9.98
C LEU A 128 -11.10 -11.78 8.94
N GLN A 129 -10.04 -12.55 8.72
CA GLN A 129 -10.00 -13.61 7.70
C GLN A 129 -10.73 -14.89 8.11
N VAL A 130 -10.91 -15.08 9.43
CA VAL A 130 -11.55 -16.28 10.00
C VAL A 130 -12.97 -16.01 10.49
N ARG A 131 -13.43 -14.75 10.46
CA ARG A 131 -14.77 -14.39 10.93
C ARG A 131 -15.81 -14.74 9.87
N GLY A 132 -16.82 -15.51 10.25
CA GLY A 132 -17.97 -15.82 9.39
C GLY A 132 -17.69 -16.87 8.30
N VAL A 133 -16.51 -17.48 8.31
CA VAL A 133 -16.13 -18.56 7.39
C VAL A 133 -16.89 -19.85 7.70
N SER A 134 -17.17 -20.63 6.67
CA SER A 134 -17.94 -21.88 6.75
C SER A 134 -17.07 -23.11 7.06
N SER A 135 -15.75 -23.01 6.91
CA SER A 135 -14.83 -24.13 7.10
C SER A 135 -13.41 -23.70 7.49
N VAL A 136 -12.65 -24.63 8.08
CA VAL A 136 -11.20 -24.44 8.36
C VAL A 136 -10.41 -24.26 7.07
N ARG A 137 -10.78 -24.95 5.99
CA ARG A 137 -10.11 -24.82 4.68
C ARG A 137 -10.23 -23.40 4.16
N GLU A 138 -11.43 -22.83 4.21
CA GLU A 138 -11.69 -21.43 3.81
C GLU A 138 -10.86 -20.45 4.67
N ALA A 139 -10.85 -20.65 5.99
CA ALA A 139 -10.04 -19.85 6.90
C ALA A 139 -8.54 -19.88 6.54
N LEU A 140 -7.99 -21.07 6.27
CA LEU A 140 -6.59 -21.24 5.91
C LEU A 140 -6.26 -20.61 4.56
N VAL A 141 -7.17 -20.69 3.58
CA VAL A 141 -7.01 -20.02 2.28
C VAL A 141 -6.99 -18.50 2.47
N ASN A 142 -7.94 -17.93 3.21
CA ASN A 142 -8.01 -16.48 3.46
C ASN A 142 -6.75 -15.98 4.19
N VAL A 143 -6.28 -16.71 5.20
CA VAL A 143 -5.02 -16.39 5.89
C VAL A 143 -3.82 -16.53 4.96
N GLY A 144 -3.76 -17.58 4.13
CA GLY A 144 -2.69 -17.75 3.14
C GLY A 144 -2.62 -16.59 2.15
N VAL A 145 -3.77 -16.18 1.60
CA VAL A 145 -3.88 -15.01 0.71
C VAL A 145 -3.41 -13.73 1.42
N LEU A 146 -3.82 -13.52 2.68
CA LEU A 146 -3.38 -12.39 3.48
C LEU A 146 -1.84 -12.31 3.63
N PHE A 147 -1.19 -13.43 3.98
CA PHE A 147 0.27 -13.46 4.11
C PHE A 147 0.99 -13.32 2.77
N ALA A 148 0.39 -13.78 1.68
CA ALA A 148 0.94 -13.60 0.33
C ALA A 148 0.85 -12.15 -0.14
N MET A 149 -0.27 -11.46 0.13
CA MET A 149 -0.49 -10.09 -0.34
C MET A 149 0.12 -9.00 0.56
N ALA A 150 0.25 -9.25 1.86
CA ALA A 150 0.74 -8.24 2.81
C ALA A 150 2.12 -7.65 2.45
N PRO A 151 3.13 -8.43 2.01
CA PRO A 151 4.41 -7.88 1.56
C PRO A 151 4.26 -6.94 0.37
N ALA A 152 3.41 -7.27 -0.61
CA ALA A 152 3.14 -6.42 -1.76
C ALA A 152 2.46 -5.11 -1.33
N ALA A 153 1.45 -5.20 -0.45
CA ALA A 153 0.76 -4.04 0.10
C ALA A 153 1.75 -3.09 0.79
N ARG A 154 2.55 -3.63 1.73
CA ARG A 154 3.53 -2.83 2.47
C ARG A 154 4.62 -2.28 1.56
N TYR A 155 5.07 -3.02 0.55
CA TYR A 155 6.06 -2.51 -0.40
C TYR A 155 5.53 -1.28 -1.15
N LEU A 156 4.31 -1.35 -1.68
CA LEU A 156 3.69 -0.24 -2.41
C LEU A 156 3.42 0.98 -1.53
N THR A 157 2.98 0.79 -0.28
CA THR A 157 2.82 1.91 0.67
C THR A 157 4.17 2.54 1.02
N GLY A 158 5.18 1.72 1.27
CA GLY A 158 6.55 2.19 1.56
C GLY A 158 7.15 2.96 0.39
N ARG A 159 6.98 2.45 -0.83
CA ARG A 159 7.45 3.14 -2.04
C ARG A 159 6.72 4.46 -2.25
N THR A 160 5.40 4.47 -2.07
CA THR A 160 4.58 5.69 -2.16
C THR A 160 5.01 6.73 -1.14
N ASP A 161 5.35 6.30 0.08
CA ASP A 161 5.88 7.17 1.12
C ASP A 161 7.18 7.86 0.67
N HIS A 162 8.13 7.11 0.10
CA HIS A 162 9.37 7.68 -0.47
C HIS A 162 9.09 8.63 -1.64
N ALA A 163 8.27 8.19 -2.61
CA ALA A 163 7.99 8.93 -3.84
C ALA A 163 7.26 10.26 -3.60
N THR A 164 6.55 10.37 -2.47
CA THR A 164 5.75 11.56 -2.11
C THR A 164 6.35 12.38 -0.95
N GLY A 165 7.63 12.15 -0.65
CA GLY A 165 8.35 12.90 0.40
C GLY A 165 7.76 12.72 1.80
N GLY A 166 7.24 11.51 2.08
CA GLY A 166 6.65 11.14 3.36
C GLY A 166 5.18 11.56 3.53
N SER A 167 4.40 11.62 2.44
CA SER A 167 2.98 11.98 2.53
C SER A 167 2.14 10.78 3.01
N LEU A 168 1.70 10.82 4.27
CA LEU A 168 0.78 9.81 4.79
C LEU A 168 -0.61 9.91 4.14
N LEU A 169 -0.97 11.09 3.62
CA LEU A 169 -2.16 11.25 2.80
C LEU A 169 -2.10 10.38 1.55
N ALA A 170 -1.00 10.42 0.79
CA ALA A 170 -0.83 9.60 -0.40
C ALA A 170 -0.91 8.10 -0.07
N VAL A 171 -0.28 7.69 1.02
CA VAL A 171 -0.30 6.29 1.47
C VAL A 171 -1.70 5.85 1.90
N GLY A 172 -2.42 6.68 2.64
CA GLY A 172 -3.80 6.42 3.04
C GLY A 172 -4.76 6.34 1.83
N VAL A 173 -4.60 7.24 0.85
CA VAL A 173 -5.40 7.21 -0.39
C VAL A 173 -5.08 5.97 -1.23
N LEU A 174 -3.81 5.55 -1.31
CA LEU A 174 -3.44 4.32 -2.03
C LEU A 174 -4.10 3.09 -1.39
N HIS A 175 -4.05 3.00 -0.06
CA HIS A 175 -4.70 1.90 0.66
C HIS A 175 -6.23 1.95 0.48
N ALA A 176 -6.83 3.14 0.55
CA ALA A 176 -8.26 3.29 0.28
C ALA A 176 -8.64 2.91 -1.16
N SER A 177 -7.82 3.29 -2.14
CA SER A 177 -7.97 2.91 -3.55
C SER A 177 -7.93 1.39 -3.72
N TRP A 178 -7.04 0.71 -3.01
CA TRP A 178 -6.97 -0.75 -3.01
C TRP A 178 -8.26 -1.39 -2.47
N ASN A 179 -8.74 -0.93 -1.32
CA ASN A 179 -9.99 -1.43 -0.74
C ASN A 179 -11.19 -1.17 -1.65
N ALA A 180 -11.29 0.03 -2.23
CA ALA A 180 -12.35 0.38 -3.17
C ALA A 180 -12.28 -0.45 -4.46
N SER A 181 -11.09 -0.85 -4.90
CA SER A 181 -10.90 -1.71 -6.07
C SER A 181 -11.50 -3.11 -5.88
N GLY A 182 -11.52 -3.61 -4.64
CA GLY A 182 -12.21 -4.87 -4.29
C GLY A 182 -13.75 -4.77 -4.24
N GLN A 183 -14.31 -3.58 -4.52
CA GLN A 183 -15.76 -3.33 -4.51
C GLN A 183 -16.26 -2.83 -5.88
N LEU A 184 -15.44 -2.94 -6.93
CA LEU A 184 -15.82 -2.50 -8.27
C LEU A 184 -16.93 -3.39 -8.84
N SER A 185 -18.08 -2.78 -9.17
CA SER A 185 -19.23 -3.48 -9.74
C SER A 185 -18.99 -4.10 -11.11
N VAL A 186 -17.89 -3.72 -11.78
CA VAL A 186 -17.48 -4.23 -13.09
C VAL A 186 -16.54 -5.44 -13.00
N VAL A 187 -16.32 -5.97 -11.80
CA VAL A 187 -15.44 -7.11 -11.53
C VAL A 187 -16.20 -8.17 -10.75
N ASN A 188 -16.48 -9.30 -11.39
CA ASN A 188 -17.12 -10.45 -10.77
C ASN A 188 -16.07 -11.45 -10.26
N GLY A 189 -15.35 -11.06 -9.21
CA GLY A 189 -14.40 -11.94 -8.55
C GLY A 189 -13.68 -11.28 -7.37
N ASP A 190 -13.18 -12.13 -6.46
CA ASP A 190 -12.68 -11.71 -5.15
C ASP A 190 -11.15 -11.61 -5.08
N LEU A 191 -10.43 -11.91 -6.17
CA LEU A 191 -8.95 -11.96 -6.16
C LEU A 191 -8.29 -11.02 -7.15
N GLN A 192 -9.05 -10.38 -8.03
CA GLN A 192 -8.53 -9.53 -9.09
C GLN A 192 -7.82 -8.30 -8.51
N TYR A 193 -8.37 -7.71 -7.45
CA TYR A 193 -7.76 -6.55 -6.77
C TYR A 193 -6.51 -6.94 -5.97
N VAL A 194 -6.44 -8.20 -5.48
CA VAL A 194 -5.23 -8.78 -4.87
C VAL A 194 -4.16 -9.02 -5.93
N GLY A 195 -4.53 -9.62 -7.06
CA GLY A 195 -3.65 -9.82 -8.20
C GLY A 195 -3.10 -8.50 -8.74
N ALA A 196 -3.94 -7.46 -8.81
CA ALA A 196 -3.55 -6.12 -9.24
C ALA A 196 -2.49 -5.52 -8.32
N LEU A 197 -2.71 -5.62 -7.00
CA LEU A 197 -1.74 -5.16 -6.01
C LEU A 197 -0.40 -5.89 -6.17
N VAL A 198 -0.42 -7.23 -6.26
CA VAL A 198 0.80 -8.04 -6.38
C VAL A 198 1.54 -7.73 -7.68
N LEU A 199 0.82 -7.61 -8.79
CA LEU A 199 1.37 -7.24 -10.09
C LEU A 199 2.04 -5.87 -10.03
N LEU A 200 1.34 -4.86 -9.51
CA LEU A 200 1.88 -3.50 -9.40
C LEU A 200 3.10 -3.45 -8.46
N ALA A 201 3.08 -4.20 -7.36
CA ALA A 201 4.22 -4.32 -6.47
C ALA A 201 5.43 -4.95 -7.17
N ALA A 202 5.22 -6.02 -7.95
CA ALA A 202 6.27 -6.67 -8.73
C ALA A 202 6.85 -5.73 -9.80
N VAL A 203 6.00 -5.05 -10.57
CA VAL A 203 6.43 -4.06 -11.57
C VAL A 203 7.23 -2.93 -10.90
N ALA A 204 6.74 -2.41 -9.79
CA ALA A 204 7.44 -1.39 -9.02
C ALA A 204 8.82 -1.91 -8.56
N LEU A 205 8.88 -3.10 -7.97
CA LEU A 205 10.13 -3.70 -7.53
C LEU A 205 11.13 -3.85 -8.68
N VAL A 206 10.69 -4.36 -9.84
CA VAL A 206 11.55 -4.47 -11.03
C VAL A 206 12.10 -3.10 -11.45
N ILE A 207 11.25 -2.06 -11.48
CA ILE A 207 11.69 -0.69 -11.81
C ILE A 207 12.75 -0.20 -10.83
N ASP A 208 12.60 -0.45 -9.53
CA ASP A 208 13.57 -0.01 -8.51
C ASP A 208 14.89 -0.79 -8.60
N LEU A 209 14.83 -2.09 -8.89
CA LEU A 209 16.00 -2.93 -9.10
C LEU A 209 16.78 -2.52 -10.36
N VAL A 210 16.09 -2.14 -11.43
CA VAL A 210 16.73 -1.65 -12.66
C VAL A 210 17.40 -0.30 -12.41
N ARG A 211 16.72 0.64 -11.75
CA ARG A 211 17.28 1.97 -11.45
C ARG A 211 18.51 1.89 -10.55
N SER A 212 18.46 1.08 -9.49
CA SER A 212 19.60 0.94 -8.58
C SER A 212 20.85 0.36 -9.25
N ARG A 213 20.69 -0.53 -10.23
CA ARG A 213 21.80 -1.03 -11.05
C ARG A 213 22.40 0.04 -11.96
N SER A 214 21.55 0.84 -12.60
CA SER A 214 22.02 1.95 -13.44
C SER A 214 22.81 2.97 -12.63
N ASP A 215 22.35 3.33 -11.43
CA ASP A 215 23.05 4.27 -10.55
C ASP A 215 24.41 3.72 -10.09
N ALA A 216 24.51 2.42 -9.82
CA ALA A 216 25.77 1.75 -9.48
C ALA A 216 26.76 1.70 -10.66
N ALA A 217 26.27 1.52 -11.89
CA ALA A 217 27.09 1.52 -13.09
C ALA A 217 27.67 2.91 -13.39
N VAL A 218 26.88 3.97 -13.20
CA VAL A 218 27.32 5.36 -13.41
C VAL A 218 28.33 5.82 -12.35
N SER A 219 28.25 5.29 -11.12
CA SER A 219 29.11 5.69 -10.00
C SER A 219 30.42 4.90 -9.88
N SER A 220 30.67 3.93 -10.78
CA SER A 220 31.93 3.19 -10.81
C SER A 220 33.05 4.06 -11.43
N PRO A 221 34.12 4.41 -10.70
CA PRO A 221 35.19 5.25 -11.24
C PRO A 221 35.90 4.54 -12.39
N GLU A 222 36.09 5.23 -13.52
CA GLU A 222 37.02 4.79 -14.57
C GLU A 222 38.38 4.54 -13.92
N VAL A 223 38.83 3.29 -13.91
CA VAL A 223 40.19 2.94 -13.51
C VAL A 223 41.11 3.64 -14.50
N PRO A 224 41.96 4.61 -14.09
CA PRO A 224 42.90 5.23 -15.00
C PRO A 224 43.83 4.12 -15.48
N ILE A 225 43.80 3.84 -16.78
CA ILE A 225 44.80 2.98 -17.42
C ILE A 225 46.13 3.73 -17.30
N SER A 226 46.90 3.43 -16.26
CA SER A 226 48.27 3.87 -16.16
C SER A 226 49.03 3.22 -17.32
N ARG A 227 49.40 4.05 -18.29
CA ARG A 227 50.34 3.65 -19.35
C ARG A 227 51.62 3.18 -18.66
N GLN A 228 51.88 1.87 -18.72
CA GLN A 228 53.21 1.35 -18.46
C GLN A 228 54.06 1.59 -19.70
N ALA A 229 55.13 2.37 -19.48
CA ALA A 229 56.41 2.45 -20.19
C ALA A 229 56.40 2.46 -21.73
#